data_AF-A0AB35MCS2-F1
#
_entry.id   AF-A0AB35MCS2-F1
#
_cell.length_a   1.000
_cell.length_b   1.000
_cell.length_c   1.000
_cell.angle_alpha   90.00
_cell.angle_beta   90.00
_cell.angle_gamma   90.00
#
_symmetry.space_group_name_H-M   'P 1'
#
loop_
_entity.id
_entity.type
_entity.pdbx_description
1 polymer ?
#
loop_
_entity_poly.entity_id
_entity_poly.type
_entity_poly.pdbx_seq_one_letter_code
_entity_poly.pdbx_strand_id
1 'polypeptide(L)'
;MHTSPSTSGPCAATRGPAHQQGIALLIVLVMLVVIGLLAVTGVEDSQLQTRMAVNSRNFEQSYYNAETSLSIGERALQEGLENGAWELGDFDDSAGLMLALPEDAPPINPLSEADWQANGIDTLDDDDGAVIGAYVIEYLGKVGQPPLNTSNELNAVGTRLDAFRVSAMGLGGGNGASWTVVQSELELGPYF
;
A
#
# COMPACT_ATOMS: atom_id res chain seq x y z
N MET A 1 110.05 -3.96 27.96
CA MET A 1 109.85 -2.62 28.57
C MET A 1 109.34 -1.66 27.50
N HIS A 2 108.04 -1.35 27.48
CA HIS A 2 107.38 -0.12 26.97
C HIS A 2 105.86 -0.38 27.02
N THR A 3 105.18 0.04 28.09
CA THR A 3 104.16 1.12 28.16
C THR A 3 102.81 0.85 27.47
N SER A 4 101.77 0.72 28.29
CA SER A 4 100.34 0.77 27.93
C SER A 4 99.94 2.12 27.30
N PRO A 5 98.75 2.23 26.66
CA PRO A 5 97.57 2.66 27.45
C PRO A 5 96.20 2.10 27.02
N SER A 6 95.31 2.00 28.03
CA SER A 6 93.86 2.28 28.08
C SER A 6 93.02 2.29 26.79
N THR A 7 91.93 1.51 26.79
CA THR A 7 90.72 1.86 26.03
C THR A 7 89.46 1.49 26.81
N SER A 8 88.75 2.51 27.27
CA SER A 8 87.43 2.48 27.89
C SER A 8 86.36 2.13 26.85
N GLY A 9 85.61 1.05 27.10
CA GLY A 9 84.40 0.71 26.34
C GLY A 9 83.23 1.63 26.71
N PRO A 10 82.31 1.93 25.77
CA PRO A 10 81.31 2.97 25.96
C PRO A 10 80.16 2.55 26.90
N CYS A 11 79.77 3.47 27.77
CA CYS A 11 78.50 3.42 28.49
C CYS A 11 77.33 3.36 27.50
N ALA A 12 76.54 2.28 27.56
CA ALA A 12 75.25 2.20 26.88
C ALA A 12 74.25 3.14 27.58
N ALA A 13 73.99 4.29 26.98
CA ALA A 13 72.92 5.19 27.40
C ALA A 13 71.57 4.61 26.94
N THR A 14 70.88 3.91 27.83
CA THR A 14 69.46 3.55 27.64
C THR A 14 68.62 4.82 27.79
N ARG A 15 68.25 5.45 26.67
CA ARG A 15 67.21 6.48 26.66
C ARG A 15 65.86 5.83 26.99
N GLY A 16 65.40 6.02 28.23
CA GLY A 16 64.03 5.69 28.62
C GLY A 16 63.01 6.51 27.81
N PRO A 17 61.80 5.97 27.57
CA PRO A 17 60.81 6.65 26.76
C PRO A 17 60.41 7.99 27.40
N ALA A 18 60.52 9.05 26.60
CA ALA A 18 60.14 10.39 27.01
C ALA A 18 58.63 10.48 27.26
N HIS A 19 58.30 11.21 28.32
CA HIS A 19 56.98 11.42 28.90
C HIS A 19 55.98 12.09 27.92
N GLN A 20 55.42 11.33 26.97
CA GLN A 20 54.38 11.76 26.01
C GLN A 20 53.02 11.11 26.29
N GLN A 21 52.68 10.82 27.54
CA GLN A 21 51.49 10.03 27.88
C GLN A 21 50.16 10.82 27.89
N GLY A 22 50.19 12.16 27.85
CA GLY A 22 48.96 12.98 27.89
C GLY A 22 48.35 13.31 26.51
N ILE A 23 49.19 13.64 25.53
CA ILE A 23 48.74 14.11 24.20
C ILE A 23 48.16 12.96 23.36
N ALA A 24 48.72 11.75 23.50
CA ALA A 24 48.22 10.58 22.79
C ALA A 24 46.75 10.28 23.14
N LEU A 25 46.37 10.44 24.41
CA LEU A 25 45.00 10.19 24.87
C LEU A 25 44.02 11.24 24.34
N LEU A 26 44.45 12.50 24.23
CA LEU A 26 43.66 13.57 23.62
C LEU A 26 43.45 13.34 22.12
N ILE A 27 44.49 12.93 21.40
CA ILE A 27 44.38 12.61 19.97
C ILE A 27 43.43 11.42 19.75
N VAL A 28 43.51 10.39 20.60
CA VAL A 28 42.59 9.24 20.54
C VAL A 28 41.15 9.65 20.84
N LEU A 29 40.92 10.54 21.81
CA LEU A 29 39.59 11.07 22.11
C LEU A 29 39.03 11.87 20.93
N VAL A 30 39.81 12.78 20.34
CA VAL A 30 39.38 13.57 19.18
C VAL A 30 39.09 12.66 17.99
N MET A 31 39.95 11.67 17.73
CA MET A 31 39.71 10.68 16.67
C MET A 31 38.46 9.85 16.92
N LEU A 32 38.20 9.40 18.16
CA LEU A 32 36.97 8.68 18.53
C LEU A 32 35.72 9.53 18.29
N VAL A 33 35.76 10.82 18.65
CA VAL A 33 34.65 11.75 18.41
C VAL A 33 34.41 11.95 16.92
N VAL A 34 35.46 12.15 16.13
CA VAL A 34 35.35 12.33 14.67
C VAL A 34 34.80 11.07 14.00
N ILE A 35 35.29 9.89 14.36
CA ILE A 35 34.80 8.61 13.84
C ILE A 35 33.33 8.39 14.24
N GLY A 36 32.95 8.74 15.48
CA GLY A 36 31.58 8.65 15.96
C GLY A 36 30.61 9.55 15.17
N LEU A 37 31.01 10.79 14.90
CA LEU A 37 30.23 11.72 14.07
C LEU A 37 30.02 11.19 12.64
N LEU A 38 31.06 10.66 12.00
CA LEU A 38 30.97 10.07 10.67
C LEU A 38 30.08 8.83 10.62
N ALA A 39 30.09 8.01 11.68
CA ALA A 39 29.26 6.83 11.79
C ALA A 39 27.76 7.17 11.92
N VAL A 40 27.40 8.21 12.67
CA VAL A 40 26.00 8.61 12.88
C VAL A 40 25.39 9.21 11.61
N THR A 41 26.12 10.08 10.89
CA THR A 41 25.59 10.73 9.68
C THR A 41 25.25 9.75 8.56
N GLY A 42 25.98 8.63 8.44
CA GLY A 42 25.67 7.60 7.46
C GLY A 42 24.40 6.80 7.75
N VAL A 43 23.93 6.80 9.00
CA VAL A 43 22.76 6.02 9.46
C VAL A 43 21.44 6.79 9.26
N GLU A 44 21.47 8.11 9.14
CA GLU A 44 20.27 8.95 8.96
C GLU A 44 19.66 8.80 7.55
N ASP A 45 20.48 8.85 6.49
CA ASP A 45 20.01 8.70 5.11
C ASP A 45 19.45 7.29 4.82
N SER A 46 20.08 6.26 5.39
CA SER A 46 19.65 4.86 5.23
C SER A 46 18.26 4.62 5.84
N GLN A 47 17.89 5.35 6.91
CA GLN A 47 16.58 5.21 7.53
C GLN A 47 15.47 5.84 6.69
N LEU A 48 15.72 7.02 6.11
CA LEU A 48 14.74 7.67 5.23
C LEU A 48 14.48 6.85 3.97
N GLN A 49 15.53 6.35 3.33
CA GLN A 49 15.40 5.48 2.15
C GLN A 49 14.63 4.21 2.47
N THR A 50 14.88 3.60 3.63
CA THR A 50 14.14 2.40 4.08
C THR A 50 12.66 2.72 4.28
N ARG A 51 12.32 3.85 4.93
CA ARG A 51 10.91 4.25 5.13
C ARG A 51 10.19 4.55 3.82
N MET A 52 10.87 5.21 2.87
CA MET A 52 10.33 5.44 1.53
C MET A 52 10.12 4.13 0.77
N ALA A 53 11.08 3.19 0.84
CA ALA A 53 10.95 1.88 0.21
C ALA A 53 9.79 1.06 0.80
N VAL A 54 9.63 1.08 2.13
CA VAL A 54 8.50 0.44 2.80
C VAL A 54 7.17 1.08 2.41
N ASN A 55 7.12 2.41 2.35
CA ASN A 55 5.90 3.11 1.94
C ASN A 55 5.52 2.80 0.47
N SER A 56 6.49 2.83 -0.45
CA SER A 56 6.27 2.45 -1.86
C SER A 56 5.75 1.02 -1.97
N ARG A 57 6.36 0.08 -1.25
CA ARG A 57 5.94 -1.31 -1.24
C ARG A 57 4.52 -1.49 -0.67
N ASN A 58 4.18 -0.80 0.41
CA ASN A 58 2.84 -0.89 1.00
C ASN A 58 1.77 -0.31 0.07
N PHE A 59 2.08 0.79 -0.62
CA PHE A 59 1.21 1.39 -1.63
C PHE A 59 1.01 0.48 -2.84
N GLU A 60 2.10 -0.08 -3.38
CA GLU A 60 2.02 -1.03 -4.48
C GLU A 60 1.16 -2.24 -4.09
N GLN A 61 1.39 -2.81 -2.90
CA GLN A 61 0.59 -3.93 -2.40
C GLN A 61 -0.89 -3.59 -2.27
N SER A 62 -1.25 -2.44 -1.69
CA SER A 62 -2.66 -2.04 -1.56
C SER A 62 -3.29 -1.82 -2.93
N TYR A 63 -2.55 -1.28 -3.90
CA TYR A 63 -3.02 -1.12 -5.27
C TYR A 63 -3.27 -2.46 -5.97
N TYR A 64 -2.33 -3.41 -5.90
CA TYR A 64 -2.52 -4.76 -6.47
C TYR A 64 -3.72 -5.48 -5.86
N ASN A 65 -3.88 -5.38 -4.54
CA ASN A 65 -5.03 -5.97 -3.86
C ASN A 65 -6.33 -5.28 -4.27
N ALA A 66 -6.34 -3.96 -4.46
CA ALA A 66 -7.52 -3.22 -4.91
C ALA A 66 -7.94 -3.62 -6.32
N GLU A 67 -7.00 -3.76 -7.26
CA GLU A 67 -7.25 -4.27 -8.62
C GLU A 67 -7.76 -5.72 -8.61
N THR A 68 -7.25 -6.53 -7.68
CA THR A 68 -7.71 -7.91 -7.51
C THR A 68 -9.15 -7.95 -7.02
N SER A 69 -9.47 -7.17 -5.97
CA SER A 69 -10.84 -6.98 -5.48
C SER A 69 -11.78 -6.43 -6.55
N LEU A 70 -11.30 -5.49 -7.38
CA LEU A 70 -12.06 -4.93 -8.49
C LEU A 70 -12.40 -6.00 -9.53
N SER A 71 -11.39 -6.74 -10.00
CA SER A 71 -11.57 -7.81 -10.98
C SER A 71 -12.51 -8.91 -10.46
N ILE A 72 -12.44 -9.25 -9.17
CA ILE A 72 -13.36 -10.19 -8.53
C ILE A 72 -14.78 -9.63 -8.51
N GLY A 73 -14.96 -8.36 -8.14
CA GLY A 73 -16.27 -7.70 -8.11
C GLY A 73 -16.92 -7.59 -9.49
N GLU A 74 -16.14 -7.24 -10.53
CA GLU A 74 -16.61 -7.20 -11.92
C GLU A 74 -17.05 -8.58 -12.42
N ARG A 75 -16.28 -9.62 -12.10
CA ARG A 75 -16.65 -11.00 -12.42
C ARG A 75 -17.90 -11.45 -11.67
N ALA A 76 -17.98 -11.13 -10.38
CA ALA A 76 -19.15 -11.47 -9.56
C ALA A 76 -20.42 -10.79 -10.08
N LEU A 77 -20.33 -9.52 -10.50
CA LEU A 77 -21.39 -8.81 -11.21
C LEU A 77 -21.83 -9.57 -12.46
N GLN A 78 -20.89 -9.86 -13.36
CA GLN A 78 -21.25 -10.53 -14.62
C GLN A 78 -21.87 -11.92 -14.38
N GLU A 79 -21.25 -12.75 -13.54
CA GLU A 79 -21.74 -14.09 -13.23
C GLU A 79 -23.07 -14.06 -12.48
N GLY A 80 -23.26 -13.10 -11.58
CA GLY A 80 -24.49 -12.92 -10.80
C GLY A 80 -25.68 -12.58 -11.68
N LEU A 81 -25.50 -11.66 -12.63
CA LEU A 81 -26.55 -11.28 -13.58
C LEU A 81 -26.80 -12.37 -14.63
N GLU A 82 -25.75 -13.02 -15.16
CA GLU A 82 -25.89 -14.07 -16.18
C GLU A 82 -26.61 -15.32 -15.65
N ASN A 83 -26.35 -15.70 -14.40
CA ASN A 83 -26.97 -16.87 -13.78
C ASN A 83 -28.32 -16.55 -13.09
N GLY A 84 -28.76 -15.29 -13.10
CA GLY A 84 -29.97 -14.84 -12.41
C GLY A 84 -29.89 -14.97 -10.88
N ALA A 85 -28.68 -14.95 -10.32
CA ALA A 85 -28.48 -14.93 -8.88
C ALA A 85 -28.74 -13.55 -8.29
N TRP A 86 -28.51 -12.49 -9.09
CA TRP A 86 -28.83 -11.11 -8.77
C TRP A 86 -29.81 -10.53 -9.78
N GLU A 87 -30.92 -10.02 -9.28
CA GLU A 87 -31.88 -9.23 -10.04
C GLU A 87 -31.64 -7.73 -9.77
N LEU A 88 -32.13 -6.84 -10.64
CA LEU A 88 -32.02 -5.40 -10.43
C LEU A 88 -32.68 -4.93 -9.12
N GLY A 89 -33.61 -5.73 -8.57
CA GLY A 89 -34.26 -5.46 -7.29
C GLY A 89 -33.41 -5.77 -6.06
N ASP A 90 -32.30 -6.51 -6.21
CA ASP A 90 -31.39 -6.86 -5.11
C ASP A 90 -30.40 -5.74 -4.77
N PHE A 91 -30.34 -4.70 -5.59
CA PHE A 91 -29.58 -3.48 -5.31
C PHE A 91 -30.37 -2.59 -4.34
N ASP A 92 -30.43 -2.99 -3.08
CA ASP A 92 -31.24 -2.37 -2.03
C ASP A 92 -30.42 -1.69 -0.91
N ASP A 93 -29.16 -1.38 -1.20
CA ASP A 93 -28.17 -0.83 -0.25
C ASP A 93 -27.79 -1.82 0.86
N SER A 94 -27.81 -3.12 0.56
CA SER A 94 -27.44 -4.20 1.47
C SER A 94 -26.44 -5.16 0.83
N ALA A 95 -25.65 -5.86 1.66
CA ALA A 95 -24.74 -6.92 1.24
C ALA A 95 -23.78 -6.56 0.08
N GLY A 96 -23.40 -5.29 -0.04
CA GLY A 96 -22.51 -4.78 -1.08
C GLY A 96 -23.16 -4.50 -2.42
N LEU A 97 -24.48 -4.60 -2.52
CA LEU A 97 -25.27 -4.22 -3.68
C LEU A 97 -26.01 -2.92 -3.36
N MET A 98 -25.59 -1.82 -3.98
CA MET A 98 -26.05 -0.47 -3.67
C MET A 98 -26.83 0.12 -4.84
N LEU A 99 -27.76 1.00 -4.53
CA LEU A 99 -28.44 1.82 -5.53
C LEU A 99 -27.75 3.19 -5.60
N ALA A 100 -27.49 3.68 -6.81
CA ALA A 100 -27.00 5.04 -6.97
C ALA A 100 -28.12 6.04 -6.64
N LEU A 101 -28.18 6.50 -5.39
CA LEU A 101 -29.15 7.51 -4.98
C LEU A 101 -28.79 8.87 -5.60
N PRO A 102 -29.79 9.60 -6.13
CA PRO A 102 -29.56 10.95 -6.61
C PRO A 102 -29.33 11.87 -5.39
N GLU A 103 -28.08 12.29 -5.23
CA GLU A 103 -27.72 13.66 -4.85
C GLU A 103 -27.29 14.00 -3.40
N ASP A 104 -26.79 13.12 -2.51
CA ASP A 104 -26.04 13.68 -1.36
C ASP A 104 -24.98 12.82 -0.63
N ALA A 105 -24.75 11.57 -1.02
CA ALA A 105 -23.57 10.83 -0.60
C ALA A 105 -23.29 9.66 -1.55
N PRO A 106 -22.02 9.35 -1.89
CA PRO A 106 -21.70 8.04 -2.41
C PRO A 106 -22.18 6.98 -1.39
N PRO A 107 -22.75 5.84 -1.84
CA PRO A 107 -23.33 4.84 -0.94
C PRO A 107 -22.31 4.29 0.06
N ILE A 108 -21.02 4.41 -0.25
CA ILE A 108 -19.93 4.19 0.69
C ILE A 108 -19.01 5.40 0.77
N ASN A 109 -18.53 5.72 1.98
CA ASN A 109 -17.42 6.66 2.12
C ASN A 109 -16.11 5.92 1.82
N PRO A 110 -15.38 6.28 0.75
CA PRO A 110 -14.12 5.60 0.40
C PRO A 110 -13.04 5.78 1.47
N LEU A 111 -13.20 6.75 2.39
CA LEU A 111 -12.29 7.06 3.48
C LEU A 111 -12.74 6.52 4.85
N SER A 112 -13.84 5.75 4.93
CA SER A 112 -14.28 5.08 6.17
C SER A 112 -14.11 3.56 6.09
N GLU A 113 -13.14 2.99 6.82
CA GLU A 113 -12.98 1.53 6.92
C GLU A 113 -14.21 0.85 7.54
N ALA A 114 -14.89 1.52 8.47
CA ALA A 114 -16.11 1.01 9.09
C ALA A 114 -17.25 0.85 8.06
N ASP A 115 -17.31 1.73 7.05
CA ASP A 115 -18.35 1.66 6.02
C ASP A 115 -18.09 0.47 5.09
N TRP A 116 -16.82 0.21 4.76
CA TRP A 116 -16.40 -0.96 4.00
C TRP A 116 -16.64 -2.27 4.75
N GLN A 117 -16.41 -2.32 6.06
CA GLN A 117 -16.72 -3.50 6.87
C GLN A 117 -18.22 -3.74 7.02
N ALA A 118 -19.02 -2.67 7.02
CA ALA A 118 -20.47 -2.78 7.19
C ALA A 118 -21.20 -3.15 5.90
N ASN A 119 -20.73 -2.63 4.76
CA ASN A 119 -21.45 -2.72 3.49
C ASN A 119 -20.65 -3.44 2.39
N GLY A 120 -19.34 -3.62 2.52
CA GLY A 120 -18.50 -4.26 1.50
C GLY A 120 -18.58 -5.78 1.52
N ILE A 121 -18.30 -6.38 0.35
CA ILE A 121 -18.05 -7.82 0.24
C ILE A 121 -16.54 -8.05 0.35
N ASP A 122 -16.13 -8.82 1.35
CA ASP A 122 -14.72 -9.11 1.59
C ASP A 122 -14.08 -9.89 0.44
N THR A 123 -12.89 -9.45 0.06
CA THR A 123 -11.98 -10.20 -0.81
C THR A 123 -10.98 -10.94 0.04
N LEU A 124 -10.93 -12.26 -0.12
CA LEU A 124 -10.04 -13.13 0.62
C LEU A 124 -8.82 -13.50 -0.23
N ASP A 125 -7.67 -13.63 0.40
CA ASP A 125 -6.50 -14.27 -0.17
C ASP A 125 -6.80 -15.77 -0.37
N ASP A 126 -6.55 -16.27 -1.58
CA ASP A 126 -6.78 -17.69 -1.91
C ASP A 126 -5.85 -18.63 -1.11
N ASP A 127 -4.68 -18.14 -0.68
CA ASP A 127 -3.67 -18.96 -0.01
C ASP A 127 -3.96 -19.13 1.50
N ASP A 128 -4.26 -18.04 2.19
CA ASP A 128 -4.39 -18.00 3.66
C ASP A 128 -5.79 -17.58 4.16
N GLY A 129 -6.72 -17.23 3.27
CA GLY A 129 -8.07 -16.78 3.61
C GLY A 129 -8.13 -15.44 4.33
N ALA A 130 -7.03 -14.69 4.36
CA ALA A 130 -6.95 -13.37 4.96
C ALA A 130 -7.72 -12.34 4.12
N VAL A 131 -8.37 -11.37 4.76
CA VAL A 131 -9.02 -10.26 4.04
C VAL A 131 -7.95 -9.37 3.42
N ILE A 132 -7.89 -9.32 2.10
CA ILE A 132 -6.94 -8.49 1.34
C ILE A 132 -7.57 -7.19 0.82
N GLY A 133 -8.89 -7.10 0.85
CA GLY A 133 -9.65 -5.98 0.32
C GLY A 133 -11.15 -6.22 0.45
N ALA A 134 -11.94 -5.33 -0.13
CA ALA A 134 -13.40 -5.47 -0.21
C ALA A 134 -13.92 -4.75 -1.47
N TYR A 135 -15.10 -5.13 -1.95
CA TYR A 135 -15.73 -4.46 -3.09
C TYR A 135 -17.22 -4.22 -2.86
N VAL A 136 -17.76 -3.26 -3.59
CA VAL A 136 -19.17 -2.85 -3.59
C VAL A 136 -19.58 -2.59 -5.03
N ILE A 137 -20.82 -2.91 -5.36
CA ILE A 137 -21.39 -2.78 -6.69
C ILE A 137 -22.60 -1.85 -6.60
N GLU A 138 -22.57 -0.76 -7.34
CA GLU A 138 -23.62 0.24 -7.41
C GLU A 138 -24.35 0.14 -8.75
N TYR A 139 -25.68 0.07 -8.73
CA TYR A 139 -26.48 0.18 -9.93
C TYR A 139 -26.79 1.65 -10.24
N LEU A 140 -26.31 2.13 -11.39
CA LEU A 140 -26.43 3.52 -11.85
C LEU A 140 -27.70 3.79 -12.66
N GLY A 141 -28.41 2.73 -13.05
CA GLY A 141 -29.59 2.82 -13.89
C GLY A 141 -29.33 2.47 -15.36
N LYS A 142 -30.36 2.64 -16.18
CA LYS A 142 -30.30 2.35 -17.62
C LYS A 142 -29.64 3.50 -18.39
N VAL A 143 -28.64 3.21 -19.22
CA VAL A 143 -28.02 4.15 -20.15
C VAL A 143 -28.36 3.83 -21.61
N GLY A 144 -28.37 4.83 -22.48
CA GLY A 144 -28.74 4.70 -23.90
C GLY A 144 -29.87 5.62 -24.35
N GLN A 145 -30.37 5.42 -25.58
CA GLN A 145 -31.41 6.27 -26.14
C GLN A 145 -32.71 6.14 -25.34
N PRO A 146 -33.25 7.25 -24.79
CA PRO A 146 -34.50 7.20 -24.07
C PRO A 146 -35.64 6.91 -25.05
N PRO A 147 -36.53 5.97 -24.75
CA PRO A 147 -37.67 5.68 -25.58
C PRO A 147 -38.70 6.79 -25.46
N LEU A 148 -39.51 6.88 -26.52
CA LEU A 148 -40.53 7.91 -26.67
C LEU A 148 -41.64 7.86 -25.60
N ASN A 149 -41.86 6.72 -24.94
CA ASN A 149 -42.80 6.54 -23.84
C ASN A 149 -42.50 5.26 -23.02
N THR A 150 -43.15 5.09 -21.87
CA THR A 150 -43.01 3.93 -20.97
C THR A 150 -43.47 2.61 -21.59
N SER A 151 -44.45 2.63 -22.49
CA SER A 151 -44.84 1.44 -23.26
C SER A 151 -43.76 1.03 -24.26
N ASN A 152 -42.94 1.97 -24.72
CA ASN A 152 -41.84 1.75 -25.63
C ASN A 152 -40.57 1.32 -24.86
N GLU A 153 -40.39 1.69 -23.58
CA GLU A 153 -39.38 1.03 -22.69
C GLU A 153 -39.64 -0.48 -22.62
N LEU A 154 -40.89 -0.90 -22.37
CA LEU A 154 -41.28 -2.30 -22.27
C LEU A 154 -41.17 -3.08 -23.59
N ASN A 155 -41.23 -2.40 -24.73
CA ASN A 155 -41.08 -3.00 -26.07
C ASN A 155 -39.66 -2.83 -26.64
N ALA A 156 -38.83 -1.93 -26.09
CA ALA A 156 -37.44 -1.71 -26.43
C ALA A 156 -36.48 -2.64 -25.66
N VAL A 157 -36.97 -3.85 -25.36
CA VAL A 157 -36.19 -4.97 -24.85
C VAL A 157 -34.95 -5.12 -25.75
N GLY A 158 -33.79 -4.66 -25.27
CA GLY A 158 -32.53 -4.78 -26.01
C GLY A 158 -31.79 -3.49 -26.38
N THR A 159 -32.35 -2.28 -26.21
CA THR A 159 -31.65 -1.06 -26.70
C THR A 159 -30.95 -0.22 -25.65
N ARG A 160 -31.24 -0.46 -24.35
CA ARG A 160 -30.62 0.26 -23.24
C ARG A 160 -29.74 -0.70 -22.45
N LEU A 161 -28.55 -0.24 -22.08
CA LEU A 161 -27.61 -0.99 -21.25
C LEU A 161 -27.87 -0.67 -19.79
N ASP A 162 -27.57 -1.63 -18.91
CA ASP A 162 -27.54 -1.41 -17.47
C ASP A 162 -26.14 -0.91 -17.10
N ALA A 163 -26.08 0.27 -16.47
CA ALA A 163 -24.83 0.84 -16.00
C ALA A 163 -24.60 0.50 -14.53
N PHE A 164 -23.38 0.05 -14.23
CA PHE A 164 -22.94 -0.31 -12.89
C PHE A 164 -21.62 0.36 -12.57
N ARG A 165 -21.40 0.69 -11.30
CA ARG A 165 -20.11 1.12 -10.79
C ARG A 165 -19.62 0.12 -9.76
N VAL A 166 -18.42 -0.40 -9.97
CA VAL A 166 -17.76 -1.26 -9.00
C VAL A 166 -16.69 -0.43 -8.29
N SER A 167 -16.80 -0.34 -6.97
CA SER A 167 -15.83 0.32 -6.11
C SER A 167 -15.11 -0.76 -5.30
N ALA A 168 -13.79 -0.82 -5.38
CA ALA A 168 -12.99 -1.81 -4.68
C ALA A 168 -11.89 -1.17 -3.85
N MET A 169 -11.68 -1.67 -2.65
CA MET A 169 -10.57 -1.32 -1.79
C MET A 169 -9.57 -2.47 -1.67
N GLY A 170 -8.30 -2.13 -1.54
CA GLY A 170 -7.23 -3.07 -1.24
C GLY A 170 -6.44 -2.62 -0.02
N LEU A 171 -6.08 -3.58 0.84
CA LEU A 171 -5.26 -3.38 2.02
C LEU A 171 -3.79 -3.67 1.68
N GLY A 172 -2.87 -2.87 2.21
CA GLY A 172 -1.43 -3.01 1.97
C GLY A 172 -0.61 -2.77 3.23
N GLY A 173 0.49 -3.50 3.36
CA GLY A 173 1.28 -3.53 4.60
C GLY A 173 0.58 -4.31 5.72
N GLY A 174 1.36 -4.79 6.70
CA GLY A 174 0.80 -5.56 7.82
C GLY A 174 -0.25 -4.76 8.60
N ASN A 175 -1.38 -5.41 8.93
CA ASN A 175 -2.53 -4.81 9.63
C ASN A 175 -3.17 -3.59 8.92
N GLY A 176 -3.17 -3.53 7.58
CA GLY A 176 -3.84 -2.44 6.86
C GLY A 176 -3.15 -1.08 6.98
N ALA A 177 -1.82 -1.06 7.06
CA ALA A 177 -1.04 0.18 7.19
C ALA A 177 -1.17 1.14 6.00
N SER A 178 -1.62 0.64 4.85
CA SER A 178 -1.98 1.37 3.64
C SER A 178 -3.29 0.80 3.12
N TRP A 179 -4.07 1.66 2.48
CA TRP A 179 -5.26 1.27 1.78
C TRP A 179 -5.41 2.14 0.53
N THR A 180 -5.98 1.52 -0.50
CA THR A 180 -6.19 2.13 -1.81
C THR A 180 -7.58 1.77 -2.29
N VAL A 181 -8.27 2.72 -2.92
CA VAL A 181 -9.59 2.52 -3.52
C VAL A 181 -9.48 2.77 -5.02
N VAL A 182 -10.02 1.84 -5.81
CA VAL A 182 -10.15 1.93 -7.26
C VAL A 182 -11.62 1.79 -7.64
N GLN A 183 -12.01 2.40 -8.76
CA GLN A 183 -13.39 2.36 -9.23
C GLN A 183 -13.42 2.10 -10.74
N SER A 184 -14.39 1.31 -11.16
CA SER A 184 -14.67 0.98 -12.55
C SER A 184 -16.15 1.19 -12.84
N GLU A 185 -16.48 1.62 -14.04
CA GLU A 185 -17.86 1.77 -14.50
C GLU A 185 -18.06 0.88 -15.73
N LEU A 186 -19.10 0.04 -15.69
CA LEU A 186 -19.38 -0.97 -16.69
C LEU A 186 -20.81 -0.79 -17.20
N GLU A 187 -20.94 -0.80 -18.52
CA GLU A 187 -22.24 -0.87 -19.19
C GLU A 187 -22.42 -2.28 -19.72
N LEU A 188 -23.36 -3.03 -19.14
CA LEU A 188 -23.63 -4.38 -19.56
C LEU A 188 -24.90 -4.47 -20.39
N GLY A 189 -24.93 -5.48 -21.27
CA GLY A 189 -26.10 -5.78 -22.09
C GLY A 189 -27.34 -5.96 -21.22
N PRO A 190 -28.55 -5.74 -21.75
CA PRO A 190 -29.71 -5.72 -20.90
C PRO A 190 -30.01 -7.11 -20.35
N TYR A 191 -30.00 -7.22 -19.04
CA TYR A 191 -30.44 -8.42 -18.31
C TYR A 191 -31.89 -8.19 -17.85
N PHE A 192 -32.77 -9.13 -18.20
CA PHE A 192 -34.20 -9.11 -17.91
C PHE A 192 -34.67 -10.46 -17.37
#